data_AF-A0A7V1V165-F1
#
_entry.id   AF-A0A7V1V165-F1
#
_cell.length_a   1.000
_cell.length_b   1.000
_cell.length_c   1.000
_cell.angle_alpha   90.00
_cell.angle_beta   90.00
_cell.angle_gamma   90.00
#
_symmetry.space_group_name_H-M   'P 1'
#
loop_
_entity.id
_entity.type
_entity.pdbx_description
1 polymer ?
#
loop_
_entity_poly.entity_id
_entity_poly.type
_entity_poly.pdbx_seq_one_letter_code
_entity_poly.pdbx_strand_id
1 'polypeptide(L)'
;MPKNIRIENPVSDCRFTSKNRAKRFVAQGRAEWVEPGVSIRFIQSDHRHRSAQNSVDATRYWYERASSTGLATLSEMANLPMIAPGRAMGFGRLKGASKRTFQSLEHRFPS
;
A
#
# COMPACT_ATOMS: atom_id res chain seq x y z
N MET A 1 -21.34 -3.39 -18.59
CA MET A 1 -19.85 -3.39 -18.65
C MET A 1 -19.29 -3.38 -17.24
N PRO A 2 -18.33 -4.26 -16.90
CA PRO A 2 -17.72 -4.28 -15.57
C PRO A 2 -16.98 -2.96 -15.28
N LYS A 3 -17.18 -2.40 -14.07
CA LYS A 3 -16.51 -1.17 -13.62
C LYS A 3 -15.04 -1.42 -13.26
N ASN A 4 -14.74 -2.66 -12.87
CA ASN A 4 -13.44 -3.12 -12.42
C ASN A 4 -12.78 -4.00 -13.49
N ILE A 5 -11.49 -3.78 -13.71
CA ILE A 5 -10.62 -4.51 -14.62
C ILE A 5 -9.72 -5.39 -13.77
N ARG A 6 -9.57 -6.65 -14.16
CA ARG A 6 -8.69 -7.60 -13.48
C ARG A 6 -7.23 -7.34 -13.87
N ILE A 7 -6.32 -7.45 -12.91
CA ILE A 7 -4.88 -7.44 -13.14
C ILE A 7 -4.40 -8.90 -13.06
N GLU A 8 -3.80 -9.42 -14.12
CA GLU A 8 -3.34 -10.81 -14.16
C GLU A 8 -2.06 -11.04 -13.35
N ASN A 9 -1.14 -10.08 -13.38
CA ASN A 9 0.13 -10.09 -12.64
C ASN A 9 0.19 -8.92 -11.65
N PRO A 10 -0.63 -8.94 -10.59
CA PRO A 10 -0.63 -7.87 -9.63
C PRO A 10 0.67 -7.89 -8.82
N VAL A 11 1.26 -6.71 -8.62
CA VAL A 11 2.50 -6.53 -7.83
C VAL A 11 2.25 -6.71 -6.33
N SER A 12 1.00 -6.52 -5.88
CA SER A 12 0.56 -6.68 -4.50
C SER A 12 -0.82 -7.36 -4.46
N ASP A 13 -1.42 -7.52 -3.29
CA ASP A 13 -2.74 -8.17 -3.14
C ASP A 13 -3.89 -7.45 -3.87
N CYS A 14 -3.67 -6.23 -4.39
CA CYS A 14 -4.63 -5.52 -5.22
C CYS A 14 -4.72 -6.12 -6.63
N ARG A 15 -5.63 -7.08 -6.83
CA ARG A 15 -5.87 -7.78 -8.10
C ARG A 15 -6.82 -7.06 -9.08
N PHE A 16 -7.36 -5.91 -8.69
CA PHE A 16 -8.36 -5.17 -9.49
C PHE A 16 -8.01 -3.69 -9.57
N THR A 17 -8.39 -3.06 -10.69
CA THR A 17 -8.27 -1.62 -10.90
C THR A 17 -9.50 -1.07 -11.62
N SER A 18 -9.71 0.24 -11.61
CA SER A 18 -10.82 0.84 -12.35
C SER A 18 -10.52 0.92 -13.85
N LYS A 19 -11.56 0.91 -14.69
CA LYS A 19 -11.44 1.05 -16.15
C LYS A 19 -10.62 2.27 -16.58
N ASN A 20 -10.84 3.42 -15.94
CA ASN A 20 -10.10 4.66 -16.24
C ASN A 20 -8.62 4.53 -15.88
N ARG A 21 -8.30 3.87 -14.78
CA ARG A 21 -6.92 3.65 -14.35
C ARG A 21 -6.21 2.64 -15.26
N ALA A 22 -6.89 1.56 -15.66
CA ALA A 22 -6.38 0.60 -16.63
C ALA A 22 -6.03 1.27 -17.97
N LYS A 23 -6.95 2.08 -18.53
CA LYS A 23 -6.69 2.87 -19.75
C LYS A 23 -5.45 3.76 -19.63
N ARG A 24 -5.26 4.42 -18.48
CA ARG A 24 -4.08 5.25 -18.22
C ARG A 24 -2.79 4.42 -18.18
N PHE A 25 -2.81 3.23 -17.60
CA PHE A 25 -1.63 2.35 -17.58
C PHE A 25 -1.26 1.88 -19.00
N VAL A 26 -2.25 1.52 -19.82
CA VAL A 26 -2.00 1.13 -21.21
C VAL A 26 -1.51 2.31 -22.04
N ALA A 27 -2.15 3.49 -21.94
CA ALA A 27 -1.72 4.68 -22.66
C ALA A 27 -0.29 5.15 -22.27
N GLN A 28 0.15 4.87 -21.05
CA GLN A 28 1.52 5.16 -20.59
C GLN A 28 2.54 4.08 -20.98
N GLY A 29 2.14 3.01 -21.66
CA GLY A 29 3.01 1.89 -21.99
C GLY A 29 3.47 1.08 -20.77
N ARG A 30 2.72 1.13 -19.67
CA ARG A 30 3.05 0.40 -18.42
C ARG A 30 2.40 -0.98 -18.35
N ALA A 31 1.30 -1.15 -19.08
CA ALA A 31 0.50 -2.35 -19.10
C ALA A 31 -0.03 -2.61 -20.50
N GLU A 32 -0.34 -3.86 -20.79
CA GLU A 32 -1.02 -4.32 -22.00
C GLU A 32 -2.41 -4.83 -21.65
N TRP A 33 -3.35 -4.72 -22.61
CA TRP A 33 -4.63 -5.41 -22.49
C TRP A 33 -4.41 -6.88 -22.81
N VAL A 34 -4.83 -7.77 -21.91
CA VAL A 34 -4.87 -9.21 -22.22
C VAL A 34 -6.21 -9.52 -22.86
N GLU A 35 -7.29 -9.04 -22.24
CA GLU A 35 -8.61 -9.00 -22.84
C GLU A 35 -9.15 -7.55 -22.77
N PRO A 36 -9.39 -6.89 -23.91
CA PRO A 36 -9.80 -5.48 -23.95
C PRO A 36 -11.04 -5.20 -23.10
N GLY A 37 -10.86 -4.39 -22.05
CA GLY A 37 -11.96 -4.01 -21.16
C GLY A 37 -12.33 -5.05 -20.10
N VAL A 38 -11.58 -6.15 -19.99
CA VAL A 38 -11.77 -7.18 -18.95
C VAL A 38 -10.52 -7.33 -18.08
N SER A 39 -9.34 -7.49 -18.69
CA SER A 39 -8.08 -7.68 -17.96
C SER A 39 -6.89 -6.95 -18.57
N ILE A 40 -5.95 -6.56 -17.69
CA ILE A 40 -4.65 -6.01 -18.07
C ILE A 40 -3.51 -6.79 -17.42
N ARG A 41 -2.34 -6.70 -18.03
CA ARG A 41 -1.08 -7.21 -17.50
C ARG A 41 -0.03 -6.10 -17.50
N PHE A 42 0.67 -5.92 -16.39
CA PHE A 42 1.79 -4.97 -16.33
C PHE A 42 3.02 -5.53 -17.04
N ILE A 43 3.77 -4.65 -17.70
CA ILE A 43 4.98 -5.03 -18.43
C ILE A 43 6.13 -5.17 -17.43
N GLN A 44 6.70 -6.37 -17.33
CA GLN A 44 7.75 -6.67 -16.35
C GLN A 44 9.11 -6.01 -16.63
N SER A 45 9.37 -5.65 -17.88
CA SER A 45 10.57 -4.92 -18.27
C SER A 45 10.55 -3.44 -17.87
N ASP A 46 9.37 -2.87 -17.54
CA ASP A 46 9.27 -1.49 -17.09
C ASP A 46 9.94 -1.30 -15.73
N HIS A 47 10.89 -0.36 -15.65
CA HIS A 47 11.56 0.03 -14.41
C HIS A 47 10.59 0.41 -13.29
N ARG A 48 9.41 0.96 -13.62
CA ARG A 48 8.38 1.33 -12.63
C ARG A 48 7.70 0.11 -12.04
N HIS A 49 7.52 -0.94 -12.84
CA HIS A 49 6.99 -2.22 -12.36
C HIS A 49 8.01 -2.88 -11.42
N ARG A 50 9.28 -2.92 -11.82
CA ARG A 50 10.37 -3.43 -10.97
C ARG A 50 10.53 -2.65 -9.67
N SER A 51 10.48 -1.33 -9.72
CA SER A 51 10.55 -0.49 -8.51
C SER A 51 9.38 -0.76 -7.56
N ALA A 52 8.16 -0.92 -8.08
CA ALA A 52 7.01 -1.31 -7.27
C ALA A 52 7.19 -2.70 -6.66
N GLN A 53 7.68 -3.67 -7.44
CA GLN A 53 7.97 -5.03 -6.98
C GLN A 53 8.99 -5.02 -5.84
N ASN A 54 10.12 -4.33 -6.02
CA ASN A 54 11.16 -4.21 -5.00
C ASN A 54 10.63 -3.61 -3.69
N SER A 55 9.71 -2.65 -3.76
CA SER A 55 9.08 -2.06 -2.57
C SER A 55 8.20 -3.06 -1.82
N VAL A 56 7.42 -3.85 -2.55
CA VAL A 56 6.58 -4.92 -1.97
C VAL A 56 7.46 -6.02 -1.38
N ASP A 57 8.49 -6.46 -2.10
CA ASP A 57 9.39 -7.51 -1.66
C ASP A 57 10.19 -7.08 -0.42
N ALA A 58 10.67 -5.83 -0.39
CA ALA A 58 11.34 -5.28 0.79
C ALA A 58 10.39 -5.24 2.00
N THR A 59 9.15 -4.80 1.79
CA THR A 59 8.14 -4.77 2.86
C THR A 59 7.89 -6.19 3.40
N ARG A 60 7.69 -7.14 2.49
CA ARG A 60 7.49 -8.56 2.84
C ARG A 60 8.68 -9.13 3.60
N TYR A 61 9.90 -8.90 3.12
CA TYR A 61 11.14 -9.35 3.76
C TYR A 61 11.27 -8.83 5.20
N TRP A 62 10.96 -7.55 5.45
CA TRP A 62 11.02 -7.00 6.80
C TRP A 62 9.96 -7.60 7.73
N TYR A 63 8.75 -7.87 7.22
CA TYR A 63 7.72 -8.57 8.00
C TYR A 63 8.10 -10.02 8.30
N GLU A 64 8.59 -10.78 7.31
CA GLU A 64 9.07 -12.15 7.50
C GLU A 64 10.27 -12.21 8.46
N ARG A 65 11.15 -11.21 8.43
CA ARG A 65 12.26 -11.08 9.37
C ARG A 65 11.78 -10.79 10.79
N ALA A 66 10.82 -9.88 10.96
CA ALA A 66 10.24 -9.56 12.26
C ALA A 66 9.50 -10.75 12.88
N SER A 67 8.77 -11.53 12.07
CA SER A 67 8.07 -12.73 12.55
C SER A 67 9.03 -13.88 12.89
N SER A 68 10.08 -14.10 12.08
CA SER A 68 11.07 -15.16 12.32
C SER A 68 12.03 -14.87 13.48
N THR A 69 12.26 -13.60 13.83
CA THR A 69 13.10 -13.21 14.98
C THR A 69 12.34 -13.15 16.31
N GLY A 70 11.05 -13.53 16.35
CA GLY A 70 10.26 -13.56 17.57
C GLY A 70 9.98 -12.19 18.20
N LEU A 71 10.24 -11.09 17.47
CA LEU A 71 10.05 -9.72 17.95
C LEU A 71 8.62 -9.19 17.75
N ALA A 72 7.74 -9.96 17.11
CA ALA A 72 6.35 -9.60 16.97
C ALA A 72 5.49 -10.87 16.80
N THR A 73 4.94 -11.37 17.90
CA THR A 73 3.81 -12.29 17.79
C THR A 73 2.62 -11.53 17.16
N LEU A 74 1.77 -12.21 16.38
CA LEU A 74 0.56 -11.60 15.79
C LEU A 74 -0.31 -10.87 16.84
N SER A 75 -0.23 -11.32 18.10
CA SER A 75 -0.85 -10.70 19.28
C SER A 75 -0.27 -9.33 19.64
N GLU A 76 1.05 -9.13 19.48
CA GLU A 76 1.73 -7.87 19.76
C GLU A 76 1.57 -6.87 18.60
N MET A 77 1.49 -7.37 17.37
CA MET A 77 1.20 -6.54 16.18
C MET A 77 -0.22 -5.97 16.16
N ALA A 78 -1.17 -6.60 16.85
CA ALA A 78 -2.54 -6.11 16.96
C ALA A 78 -2.66 -4.78 17.73
N ASN A 79 -1.69 -4.49 18.60
CA ASN A 79 -1.69 -3.30 19.47
C ASN A 79 -0.73 -2.19 19.01
N LEU A 80 0.03 -2.40 17.93
CA LEU A 80 0.91 -1.37 17.40
C LEU A 80 0.13 -0.49 16.41
N PRO A 81 0.08 0.85 16.62
CA PRO A 81 -0.54 1.73 15.63
C PRO A 81 0.23 1.59 14.32
N MET A 82 -0.43 1.16 13.24
CA MET A 82 0.09 1.08 11.87
C MET A 82 0.48 2.46 11.32
N ILE A 83 1.50 3.06 11.92
CA ILE A 83 2.04 4.36 11.59
C ILE A 83 3.48 4.11 11.15
N ALA A 84 3.83 4.56 9.95
CA ALA A 84 5.18 4.43 9.43
C ALA A 84 6.20 4.94 10.47
N PRO A 85 7.35 4.28 10.70
CA PRO A 85 8.24 4.58 11.84
C PRO A 85 8.71 6.04 11.90
N GLY A 86 8.86 6.71 10.75
CA GLY A 86 9.13 8.16 10.70
C GLY A 86 7.99 9.00 11.29
N ARG A 87 6.73 8.62 11.10
CA ARG A 87 5.57 9.28 11.70
C ARG A 87 5.41 8.99 13.18
N ALA A 88 5.85 7.82 13.67
CA ALA A 88 5.85 7.48 15.09
C ALA A 88 6.89 8.30 15.87
N MET A 89 8.04 8.58 15.24
CA MET A 89 9.07 9.47 15.79
C MET A 89 8.83 10.97 15.52
N GLY A 90 7.64 11.37 15.04
CA GLY A 90 7.29 12.77 14.79
C GLY A 90 7.96 13.40 13.54
N PHE A 91 8.70 12.62 12.75
CA PHE A 91 9.26 13.07 11.49
C PHE A 91 8.22 13.00 10.36
N GLY A 92 7.58 14.14 10.13
CA GLY A 92 6.69 14.37 8.98
C GLY A 92 5.49 15.24 9.33
N ARG A 93 5.17 16.21 8.47
CA ARG A 93 3.96 17.04 8.63
C ARG A 93 2.72 16.19 8.41
N LEU A 94 1.88 16.06 9.44
CA LEU A 94 0.53 15.52 9.32
C LEU A 94 -0.28 16.43 8.40
N LYS A 95 -0.46 16.04 7.14
CA LYS A 95 -1.37 16.73 6.23
C LYS A 95 -2.79 16.46 6.71
N GLY A 96 -3.35 17.38 7.51
CA GLY A 96 -4.73 17.33 8.01
C GLY A 96 -4.91 17.38 9.53
N ALA A 97 -3.85 17.31 10.34
CA ALA A 97 -3.97 17.51 11.79
C ALA A 97 -3.79 19.01 12.10
N SER A 98 -4.88 19.69 12.43
CA SER A 98 -4.81 21.05 12.98
C SER A 98 -4.72 20.98 14.52
N LYS A 99 -4.33 22.08 15.18
CA LYS A 99 -4.27 22.17 16.66
C LYS A 99 -5.55 21.67 17.37
N ARG A 100 -6.71 21.71 16.71
CA ARG A 100 -7.99 21.19 17.25
C ARG A 100 -8.04 19.66 17.41
N THR A 101 -7.25 18.90 16.64
CA THR A 101 -7.21 17.43 16.75
C THR A 101 -6.51 16.97 18.02
N PHE A 102 -5.63 17.80 18.61
CA PHE A 102 -4.90 17.46 19.84
C PHE A 102 -5.65 17.87 21.11
N GLN A 103 -6.53 18.87 21.06
CA GLN A 103 -7.38 19.24 22.20
C GLN A 103 -8.41 18.16 22.57
N SER A 104 -8.81 17.28 21.65
CA SER A 104 -9.79 16.23 21.96
C SER A 104 -9.21 15.02 22.70
N LEU A 105 -7.90 14.97 22.90
CA LEU A 105 -7.19 13.85 23.55
C LEU A 105 -6.94 14.10 25.04
N GLU A 106 -6.93 15.35 25.51
CA GLU A 106 -6.67 15.69 26.92
C GLU A 106 -7.86 15.46 27.85
N HIS A 107 -9.06 15.17 27.32
CA HIS A 107 -10.26 14.98 28.14
C HIS A 107 -10.59 13.51 28.49
N ARG A 108 -9.71 12.54 28.17
CA ARG A 108 -10.04 11.10 28.27
C ARG A 108 -9.32 10.30 29.36
N PHE A 109 -8.57 10.93 30.25
CA PHE A 109 -8.01 10.24 31.42
C PHE A 109 -8.13 11.16 32.66
N PRO A 110 -9.07 10.91 33.58
CA PRO A 110 -8.97 11.48 34.92
C PRO A 110 -7.90 10.72 35.71
N SER A 111 -7.16 11.47 36.53
CA SER A 111 -6.12 11.03 37.45
C SER A 111 -6.60 10.02 38.49
#